data_AF-K7Z0V7-F1
#
_entry.id   AF-K7Z0V7-F1
#
_cell.length_a   1.000
_cell.length_b   1.000
_cell.length_c   1.000
_cell.angle_alpha   90.00
_cell.angle_beta   90.00
_cell.angle_gamma   90.00
#
_symmetry.space_group_name_H-M   'P 1'
#
loop_
_entity.id
_entity.type
_entity.pdbx_description
1 polymer ?
#
loop_
_entity_poly.entity_id
_entity_poly.type
_entity_poly.pdbx_seq_one_letter_code
_entity_poly.pdbx_strand_id
1 'polypeptide(L)'
;MGWNMKPVDFHMELASKEEKGLAAPFTLGSSKSMTENNKIDETASEPIPIIEHALDKIEKTKSFQSLFGWGDNVANRNCDTCQEEIRNMRYMQCNAQNNYLEAEMKTAVESQSSLLGDLIRAPIKSNSIIKASCIQMGMNTKFGVSSKTFRQCNAAGAARQAFRPCISENYFKMVNNSFELVSSCMKDFIAPGKDEETQNLDVRAVYALINIESGFHVNAMSGTGAGGIGQFTAPAIQDVNSNELNAVRISLEGNKNPLCGRLSMELLDKMEPMRAGKAQSCDRISLKNGNPMKNMIYTYAYLKGVKADMNNMIFENKNYKNKFRMSEFDLNKIKRALMVWSHNTGPAGTWTPAKTLLNSFYRGKTVTNADQFIQQMQQYMQKFPASANKSSARRKETSRYFPEITKTLNNIENAVGGGTCVN
;
A
#
# COMPACT_ATOMS: atom_id res chain seq x y z
N MET A 1 8.68 51.77 -25.78
CA MET A 1 9.84 50.88 -25.89
C MET A 1 9.33 49.49 -26.26
N GLY A 2 9.28 49.20 -27.55
CA GLY A 2 8.73 47.97 -28.10
C GLY A 2 9.75 46.84 -28.06
N TRP A 3 9.33 45.67 -27.59
CA TRP A 3 10.14 44.46 -27.59
C TRP A 3 9.77 43.61 -28.79
N ASN A 4 10.76 43.38 -29.64
CA ASN A 4 10.68 42.70 -30.92
C ASN A 4 10.83 41.20 -30.67
N MET A 5 9.79 40.41 -30.92
CA MET A 5 9.83 38.94 -30.90
C MET A 5 10.48 38.43 -32.20
N LYS A 6 11.50 37.57 -32.08
CA LYS A 6 11.96 36.70 -33.18
C LYS A 6 11.39 35.29 -32.98
N PRO A 7 10.84 34.64 -34.02
CA PRO A 7 10.48 33.23 -33.97
C PRO A 7 11.73 32.35 -34.08
N VAL A 8 11.77 31.25 -33.32
CA VAL A 8 12.79 30.20 -33.47
C VAL A 8 12.13 29.02 -34.18
N ASP A 9 12.59 28.77 -35.41
CA ASP A 9 12.25 27.61 -36.21
C ASP A 9 12.82 26.33 -35.58
N PHE A 10 11.97 25.32 -35.40
CA PHE A 10 12.39 23.95 -35.06
C PHE A 10 12.52 23.14 -36.35
N HIS A 11 13.74 23.01 -36.86
CA HIS A 11 14.08 22.01 -37.87
C HIS A 11 14.10 20.62 -37.23
N MET A 12 13.28 19.73 -37.78
CA MET A 12 13.18 18.32 -37.41
C MET A 12 14.13 17.52 -38.30
N GLU A 13 15.30 17.13 -37.79
CA GLU A 13 16.19 16.20 -38.49
C GLU A 13 15.68 14.76 -38.34
N LEU A 14 15.11 14.25 -39.43
CA LEU A 14 14.86 12.84 -39.67
C LEU A 14 16.18 12.17 -40.07
N ALA A 15 16.71 11.30 -39.21
CA ALA A 15 17.79 10.39 -39.58
C ALA A 15 17.25 8.95 -39.69
N SER A 16 16.89 8.59 -40.92
CA SER A 16 16.75 7.21 -41.39
C SER A 16 18.14 6.60 -41.63
N LYS A 17 18.41 5.40 -41.09
CA LYS A 17 19.38 4.47 -41.69
C LYS A 17 18.89 3.05 -41.54
N GLU A 18 18.55 2.48 -42.69
CA GLU A 18 18.26 1.08 -42.95
C GLU A 18 19.55 0.34 -43.36
N GLU A 19 19.52 -0.99 -43.13
CA GLU A 19 20.33 -2.06 -43.73
C GLU A 19 21.85 -2.14 -43.34
N LYS A 20 22.50 -3.29 -43.11
CA LYS A 20 22.46 -4.63 -43.73
C LYS A 20 22.86 -5.74 -42.74
N GLY A 21 22.36 -6.94 -42.99
CA GLY A 21 22.56 -8.14 -42.17
C GLY A 21 23.86 -8.93 -42.40
N LEU A 22 24.02 -9.99 -41.61
CA LEU A 22 24.79 -11.20 -41.92
C LEU A 22 24.24 -12.38 -41.10
N ALA A 23 23.83 -13.43 -41.81
CA ALA A 23 23.50 -14.74 -41.31
C ALA A 23 24.79 -15.53 -41.01
N ALA A 24 24.88 -16.30 -39.93
CA ALA A 24 24.72 -17.77 -39.85
C ALA A 24 25.85 -18.34 -38.94
N PRO A 25 25.97 -19.66 -38.72
CA PRO A 25 25.30 -20.43 -37.69
C PRO A 25 26.30 -21.15 -36.75
N PHE A 26 25.87 -21.60 -35.55
CA PHE A 26 26.61 -22.65 -34.83
C PHE A 26 25.66 -23.61 -34.12
N THR A 27 25.75 -24.89 -34.52
CA THR A 27 25.09 -26.05 -33.92
C THR A 27 26.09 -26.93 -33.18
N LEU A 28 25.62 -27.43 -32.03
CA LEU A 28 25.91 -28.68 -31.31
C LEU A 28 27.34 -29.12 -30.97
N GLY A 29 27.55 -29.27 -29.65
CA GLY A 29 28.43 -30.27 -29.04
C GLY A 29 27.79 -30.79 -27.74
N SER A 30 27.50 -32.08 -27.71
CA SER A 30 26.73 -32.83 -26.73
C SER A 30 27.44 -33.10 -25.39
N SER A 31 26.67 -33.21 -24.30
CA SER A 31 26.79 -34.36 -23.38
C SER A 31 25.47 -34.61 -22.65
N LYS A 32 25.02 -35.87 -22.73
CA LYS A 32 23.85 -36.44 -22.07
C LYS A 32 24.16 -36.68 -20.58
N SER A 33 23.19 -36.42 -19.71
CA SER A 33 22.85 -37.42 -18.69
C SER A 33 21.33 -37.41 -18.51
N MET A 34 20.75 -38.60 -18.62
CA MET A 34 19.33 -38.88 -18.49
C MET A 34 18.96 -38.81 -17.01
N THR A 35 17.84 -38.16 -16.67
CA THR A 35 17.01 -38.63 -15.55
C THR A 35 15.57 -38.24 -15.84
N GLU A 36 14.70 -39.22 -15.63
CA GLU A 36 13.37 -39.34 -16.18
C GLU A 36 12.34 -38.36 -15.61
N ASN A 37 11.32 -38.17 -16.43
CA ASN A 37 10.13 -37.37 -16.22
C ASN A 37 9.33 -37.80 -14.99
N ASN A 38 8.86 -36.82 -14.21
CA ASN A 38 7.51 -36.84 -13.68
C ASN A 38 6.91 -35.44 -13.85
N LYS A 39 6.20 -35.25 -14.96
CA LYS A 39 5.24 -34.15 -15.14
C LYS A 39 4.09 -34.41 -14.16
N ILE A 40 4.01 -33.61 -13.11
CA ILE A 40 2.75 -33.40 -12.40
C ILE A 40 2.07 -32.23 -13.10
N ASP A 41 0.95 -32.52 -13.75
CA ASP A 41 0.02 -31.53 -14.25
C ASP A 41 -0.42 -30.60 -13.10
N GLU A 42 -0.07 -29.33 -13.19
CA GLU A 42 -0.65 -28.27 -12.36
C GLU A 42 -2.09 -27.99 -12.83
N THR A 43 -3.03 -28.84 -12.43
CA THR A 43 -4.46 -28.54 -12.53
C THR A 43 -4.94 -27.76 -11.31
N ALA A 44 -5.56 -26.60 -11.58
CA ALA A 44 -6.45 -25.82 -10.72
C ALA A 44 -5.88 -25.35 -9.37
N SER A 45 -5.27 -24.17 -9.34
CA SER A 45 -5.12 -23.42 -8.10
C SER A 45 -6.51 -23.05 -7.57
N GLU A 46 -6.86 -23.51 -6.37
CA GLU A 46 -8.03 -23.04 -5.64
C GLU A 46 -8.07 -21.49 -5.61
N PRO A 47 -9.26 -20.87 -5.72
CA PRO A 47 -9.37 -19.42 -5.67
C PRO A 47 -8.83 -18.91 -4.34
N ILE A 48 -7.79 -18.06 -4.38
CA ILE A 48 -7.22 -17.43 -3.20
C ILE A 48 -8.34 -16.59 -2.55
N PRO A 49 -8.74 -16.87 -1.29
CA PRO A 49 -9.81 -16.14 -0.63
C PRO A 49 -9.41 -14.66 -0.51
N ILE A 50 -10.24 -13.78 -1.09
CA ILE A 50 -10.04 -12.33 -1.12
C ILE A 50 -10.05 -11.78 0.30
N ILE A 51 -9.36 -10.65 0.51
CA ILE A 51 -9.14 -9.93 1.78
C ILE A 51 -10.32 -9.99 2.78
N GLU A 52 -11.58 -9.99 2.34
CA GLU A 52 -12.77 -10.06 3.22
C GLU A 52 -13.31 -11.46 3.53
N HIS A 53 -12.84 -12.54 2.90
CA HIS A 53 -13.25 -13.90 3.29
C HIS A 53 -12.81 -14.25 4.73
N ALA A 54 -11.80 -13.55 5.26
CA ALA A 54 -11.47 -13.59 6.68
C ALA A 54 -12.59 -13.00 7.56
N LEU A 55 -13.35 -12.02 7.05
CA LEU A 55 -14.54 -11.47 7.69
C LEU A 55 -15.76 -12.35 7.47
N ASP A 56 -15.94 -13.00 6.31
CA ASP A 56 -17.01 -14.00 6.14
C ASP A 56 -16.85 -15.15 7.15
N LYS A 57 -15.62 -15.57 7.46
CA LYS A 57 -15.37 -16.54 8.54
C LYS A 57 -15.78 -15.98 9.91
N ILE A 58 -15.52 -14.70 10.17
CA ILE A 58 -15.91 -14.03 11.43
C ILE A 58 -17.41 -13.80 11.50
N GLU A 59 -18.07 -13.41 10.41
CA GLU A 59 -19.51 -13.22 10.32
C GLU A 59 -20.23 -14.54 10.45
N LYS A 60 -19.70 -15.63 9.84
CA LYS A 60 -20.15 -17.00 10.11
C LYS A 60 -19.91 -17.43 11.56
N THR A 61 -18.81 -17.00 12.18
CA THR A 61 -18.52 -17.32 13.60
C THR A 61 -19.40 -16.50 14.55
N LYS A 62 -19.66 -15.23 14.25
CA LYS A 62 -20.59 -14.33 14.93
C LYS A 62 -22.04 -14.80 14.78
N SER A 63 -22.42 -15.28 13.59
CA SER A 63 -23.74 -15.86 13.36
C SER A 63 -23.90 -17.20 14.08
N PHE A 64 -22.82 -17.99 14.20
CA PHE A 64 -22.83 -19.22 14.98
C PHE A 64 -22.96 -18.92 16.49
N GLN A 65 -22.29 -17.88 16.99
CA GLN A 65 -22.42 -17.41 18.38
C GLN A 65 -23.81 -16.84 18.68
N SER A 66 -24.42 -16.10 17.74
CA SER A 66 -25.79 -15.58 17.92
C SER A 66 -26.87 -16.66 17.86
N LEU A 67 -26.63 -17.78 17.15
CA LEU A 67 -27.50 -18.96 17.13
C LEU A 67 -27.43 -19.79 18.42
N PHE A 68 -26.35 -19.68 19.18
CA PHE A 68 -26.12 -20.42 20.44
C PHE A 68 -26.17 -19.50 21.68
N GLY A 69 -27.06 -18.51 21.72
CA GLY A 69 -27.63 -17.92 22.96
C GLY A 69 -26.67 -17.44 24.06
N TRP A 70 -25.38 -17.29 23.79
CA TRP A 70 -24.33 -16.87 24.70
C TRP A 70 -23.43 -15.91 23.93
N GLY A 71 -23.46 -14.63 24.27
CA GLY A 71 -22.48 -13.67 23.78
C GLY A 71 -23.04 -12.29 23.55
N ASP A 72 -22.69 -11.39 24.46
CA ASP A 72 -22.85 -9.95 24.37
C ASP A 72 -22.48 -9.39 22.99
N ASN A 73 -23.17 -8.32 22.60
CA ASN A 73 -22.84 -7.51 21.43
C ASN A 73 -21.38 -7.03 21.51
N VAL A 74 -20.45 -7.75 20.84
CA VAL A 74 -19.01 -7.43 20.75
C VAL A 74 -18.79 -6.30 19.74
N ALA A 75 -19.48 -5.18 19.95
CA ALA A 75 -19.10 -3.89 19.45
C ALA A 75 -18.85 -3.04 20.69
N ASN A 76 -17.56 -2.80 20.96
CA ASN A 76 -17.00 -1.91 21.98
C ASN A 76 -16.46 -2.59 23.27
N ARG A 77 -15.12 -2.48 23.41
CA ARG A 77 -14.27 -2.46 24.62
C ARG A 77 -13.58 -3.77 25.02
N ASN A 78 -12.25 -3.68 24.96
CA ASN A 78 -11.22 -4.61 25.44
C ASN A 78 -11.09 -5.94 24.69
N CYS A 79 -10.21 -5.95 23.69
CA CYS A 79 -9.57 -7.19 23.26
C CYS A 79 -8.57 -7.61 24.36
N ASP A 80 -9.05 -8.38 25.34
CA ASP A 80 -8.22 -8.86 26.46
C ASP A 80 -7.02 -9.68 25.96
N THR A 81 -7.21 -10.45 24.90
CA THR A 81 -6.12 -11.18 24.22
C THR A 81 -5.10 -10.24 23.59
N CYS A 82 -5.51 -9.07 23.10
CA CYS A 82 -4.58 -8.09 22.52
C CYS A 82 -3.65 -7.48 23.58
N GLN A 83 -4.14 -7.25 24.80
CA GLN A 83 -3.28 -6.80 25.90
C GLN A 83 -2.21 -7.84 26.25
N GLU A 84 -2.58 -9.12 26.26
CA GLU A 84 -1.65 -10.22 26.47
C GLU A 84 -0.65 -10.37 25.32
N GLU A 85 -1.11 -10.29 24.06
CA GLU A 85 -0.25 -10.26 22.87
C GLU A 85 0.77 -9.13 22.96
N ILE A 86 0.34 -7.92 23.31
CA ILE A 86 1.22 -6.76 23.48
C ILE A 86 2.28 -7.01 24.57
N ARG A 87 1.90 -7.56 25.72
CA ARG A 87 2.82 -7.88 26.82
C ARG A 87 3.86 -8.93 26.41
N ASN A 88 3.48 -9.85 25.52
CA ASN A 88 4.33 -10.94 25.07
C ASN A 88 5.17 -10.60 23.83
N MET A 89 5.01 -9.41 23.23
CA MET A 89 5.81 -8.99 22.09
C MET A 89 7.31 -9.00 22.41
N ARG A 90 8.10 -9.49 21.47
CA ARG A 90 9.57 -9.55 21.57
C ARG A 90 10.20 -8.59 20.57
N TYR A 91 11.15 -7.80 21.04
CA TYR A 91 11.88 -6.82 20.24
C TYR A 91 13.31 -7.28 20.00
N MET A 92 13.90 -6.85 18.89
CA MET A 92 15.27 -7.17 18.54
C MET A 92 16.25 -6.32 19.34
N GLN A 93 17.38 -6.92 19.72
CA GLN A 93 18.55 -6.17 20.20
C GLN A 93 19.34 -5.65 19.00
N CYS A 94 19.51 -4.34 18.93
CA CYS A 94 20.18 -3.68 17.82
C CYS A 94 21.69 -3.71 17.99
N ASN A 95 22.40 -3.77 16.86
CA ASN A 95 23.86 -3.76 16.81
C ASN A 95 24.35 -2.70 15.81
N ALA A 96 25.67 -2.57 15.69
CA ALA A 96 26.29 -1.56 14.83
C ALA A 96 25.91 -1.64 13.33
N GLN A 97 25.40 -2.78 12.85
CA GLN A 97 25.01 -2.95 11.45
C GLN A 97 23.59 -2.45 11.17
N ASN A 98 22.67 -2.58 12.12
CA ASN A 98 21.23 -2.35 11.92
C ASN A 98 20.63 -1.23 12.79
N ASN A 99 21.46 -0.45 13.48
CA ASN A 99 21.06 0.65 14.37
C ASN A 99 20.82 2.01 13.67
N TYR A 100 20.71 2.04 12.33
CA TYR A 100 20.67 3.29 11.54
C TYR A 100 19.68 4.35 12.05
N LEU A 101 18.50 3.95 12.53
CA LEU A 101 17.46 4.87 13.02
C LEU A 101 17.48 5.09 14.54
N GLU A 102 18.26 4.31 15.29
CA GLU A 102 18.22 4.30 16.76
C GLU A 102 18.63 5.63 17.37
N ALA A 103 19.68 6.26 16.83
CA ALA A 103 20.13 7.56 17.30
C ALA A 103 19.06 8.65 17.06
N GLU A 104 18.45 8.66 15.87
CA GLU A 104 17.39 9.62 15.53
C GLU A 104 16.15 9.44 16.42
N MET A 105 15.74 8.20 16.68
CA MET A 105 14.63 7.90 17.59
C MET A 105 14.95 8.31 19.03
N LYS A 106 16.18 8.07 19.51
CA LYS A 106 16.61 8.51 20.84
C LYS A 106 16.49 10.03 20.98
N THR A 107 16.98 10.79 20.00
CA THR A 107 16.83 12.25 19.98
C THR A 107 15.36 12.68 19.94
N ALA A 108 14.50 11.98 19.19
CA ALA A 108 13.07 12.27 19.18
C ALA A 108 12.41 12.03 20.55
N VAL A 109 12.78 10.94 21.24
CA VAL A 109 12.30 10.61 22.59
C VAL A 109 12.75 11.64 23.63
N GLU A 110 13.91 12.25 23.48
CA GLU A 110 14.40 13.31 24.37
C GLU A 110 13.69 14.65 24.11
N SER A 111 13.16 14.86 22.89
CA SER A 111 12.38 16.05 22.56
C SER A 111 10.97 15.99 23.13
N GLN A 112 10.67 16.89 24.09
CA GLN A 112 9.34 16.97 24.71
C GLN A 112 8.28 17.60 23.80
N SER A 113 8.68 18.33 22.75
CA SER A 113 7.75 19.01 21.83
C SER A 113 7.52 18.26 20.51
N SER A 114 8.23 17.15 20.27
CA SER A 114 8.11 16.38 19.03
C SER A 114 6.94 15.40 19.09
N LEU A 115 6.03 15.46 18.11
CA LEU A 115 4.97 14.44 17.96
C LEU A 115 5.56 13.03 17.77
N LEU A 116 6.66 12.89 17.04
CA LEU A 116 7.33 11.59 16.88
C LEU A 116 7.83 11.05 18.23
N GLY A 117 8.40 11.92 19.07
CA GLY A 117 8.80 11.60 20.44
C GLY A 117 7.63 11.16 21.31
N ASP A 118 6.50 11.87 21.25
CA ASP A 118 5.26 11.52 21.94
C ASP A 118 4.79 10.11 21.56
N LEU A 119 4.80 9.79 20.27
CA LEU A 119 4.38 8.48 19.75
C LEU A 119 5.32 7.34 20.17
N ILE A 120 6.62 7.58 20.28
CA ILE A 120 7.58 6.57 20.75
C ILE A 120 7.41 6.34 22.27
N ARG A 121 7.16 7.39 23.05
CA ARG A 121 6.95 7.28 24.50
C ARG A 121 5.60 6.64 24.86
N ALA A 122 4.58 6.86 24.02
CA ALA A 122 3.24 6.36 24.28
C ALA A 122 3.20 4.81 24.31
N PRO A 123 2.40 4.21 25.22
CA PRO A 123 2.15 2.78 25.18
C PRO A 123 1.38 2.39 23.91
N ILE A 124 1.53 1.14 23.50
CA ILE A 124 0.73 0.56 22.42
C ILE A 124 -0.72 0.45 22.90
N LYS A 125 -1.67 0.94 22.11
CA LYS A 125 -3.11 0.79 22.41
C LYS A 125 -3.58 -0.61 22.05
N SER A 126 -4.29 -1.27 22.96
CA SER A 126 -4.87 -2.60 22.67
C SER A 126 -6.09 -2.56 21.77
N ASN A 127 -6.74 -1.41 21.66
CA ASN A 127 -7.91 -1.18 20.82
C ASN A 127 -7.57 -0.39 19.54
N SER A 128 -6.32 -0.45 19.07
CA SER A 128 -5.92 0.09 17.76
C SER A 128 -6.76 -0.55 16.64
N ILE A 129 -6.98 0.19 15.55
CA ILE A 129 -7.78 -0.31 14.40
C ILE A 129 -7.15 -1.59 13.84
N ILE A 130 -5.82 -1.63 13.75
CA ILE A 130 -5.04 -2.82 13.40
C ILE A 130 -4.28 -3.31 14.62
N LYS A 131 -4.35 -4.63 14.85
CA LYS A 131 -3.63 -5.30 15.94
C LYS A 131 -2.12 -5.09 15.83
N ALA A 132 -1.51 -4.75 16.96
CA ALA A 132 -0.06 -4.52 17.05
C ALA A 132 0.76 -5.75 16.62
N SER A 133 0.30 -6.95 16.97
CA SER A 133 0.89 -8.23 16.57
C SER A 133 0.96 -8.39 15.05
N CYS A 134 -0.07 -7.95 14.32
CA CYS A 134 -0.06 -7.94 12.85
C CYS A 134 0.97 -6.98 12.26
N ILE A 135 1.12 -5.78 12.81
CA ILE A 135 2.15 -4.83 12.36
C ILE A 135 3.54 -5.42 12.61
N GLN A 136 3.78 -6.00 13.79
CA GLN A 136 5.06 -6.61 14.14
C GLN A 136 5.40 -7.79 13.19
N MET A 137 4.43 -8.67 12.94
CA MET A 137 4.58 -9.78 12.00
C MET A 137 4.92 -9.30 10.59
N GLY A 138 4.27 -8.24 10.11
CA GLY A 138 4.59 -7.58 8.84
C GLY A 138 6.03 -7.11 8.74
N MET A 139 6.50 -6.40 9.78
CA MET A 139 7.87 -5.90 9.86
C MET A 139 8.91 -7.02 9.86
N ASN A 140 8.59 -8.15 10.50
CA ASN A 140 9.48 -9.30 10.60
C ASN A 140 9.61 -10.09 9.30
N THR A 141 8.51 -10.24 8.55
CA THR A 141 8.39 -11.24 7.47
C THR A 141 8.66 -10.70 6.07
N LYS A 142 8.38 -9.41 5.79
CA LYS A 142 8.43 -8.90 4.40
C LYS A 142 9.83 -8.91 3.77
N PHE A 143 10.84 -8.49 4.53
CA PHE A 143 12.21 -8.37 4.03
C PHE A 143 13.18 -9.14 4.90
N GLY A 144 14.00 -9.99 4.28
CA GLY A 144 15.12 -10.64 4.96
C GLY A 144 16.21 -9.65 5.37
N VAL A 145 17.08 -10.10 6.28
CA VAL A 145 18.21 -9.31 6.81
C VAL A 145 19.17 -8.85 5.70
N SER A 146 19.31 -9.64 4.63
CA SER A 146 20.17 -9.37 3.48
C SER A 146 19.50 -8.54 2.37
N SER A 147 18.28 -8.05 2.57
CA SER A 147 17.57 -7.28 1.55
C SER A 147 18.33 -6.03 1.15
N LYS A 148 18.42 -5.79 -0.16
CA LYS A 148 19.07 -4.60 -0.73
C LYS A 148 18.12 -3.41 -0.90
N THR A 149 16.95 -3.45 -0.29
CA THR A 149 15.90 -2.41 -0.43
C THR A 149 16.13 -1.21 0.47
N PHE A 150 16.96 -1.29 1.51
CA PHE A 150 17.07 -0.19 2.47
C PHE A 150 18.10 0.85 2.05
N ARG A 151 17.83 2.11 2.37
CA ARG A 151 18.73 3.23 2.08
C ARG A 151 18.99 4.08 3.32
N GLN A 152 20.13 4.77 3.30
CA GLN A 152 20.46 5.81 4.27
C GLN A 152 20.45 7.18 3.61
N CYS A 153 20.09 8.18 4.41
CA CYS A 153 20.09 9.57 4.01
C CYS A 153 21.42 10.25 4.27
N ASN A 154 21.86 11.05 3.30
CA ASN A 154 22.95 12.00 3.48
C ASN A 154 22.63 13.33 2.76
N ALA A 155 23.58 14.26 2.75
CA ALA A 155 23.41 15.58 2.14
C ALA A 155 23.09 15.54 0.62
N ALA A 156 23.48 14.48 -0.09
CA ALA A 156 23.22 14.30 -1.51
C ALA A 156 21.91 13.53 -1.82
N GLY A 157 21.16 13.11 -0.79
CA GLY A 157 19.94 12.33 -0.90
C GLY A 157 20.10 10.90 -0.36
N ALA A 158 19.27 9.96 -0.84
CA ALA A 158 19.35 8.55 -0.47
C ALA A 158 20.56 7.89 -1.17
N ALA A 159 21.66 7.71 -0.44
CA ALA A 159 22.97 7.48 -1.07
C ALA A 159 23.51 6.05 -0.97
N ARG A 160 23.33 5.36 0.17
CA ARG A 160 23.95 4.04 0.41
C ARG A 160 22.93 2.99 0.77
N GLN A 161 23.18 1.75 0.33
CA GLN A 161 22.44 0.59 0.82
C GLN A 161 22.62 0.50 2.35
N ALA A 162 21.52 0.35 3.06
CA ALA A 162 21.50 0.10 4.50
C ALA A 162 21.16 -1.37 4.77
N PHE A 163 21.44 -1.83 5.98
CA PHE A 163 20.77 -3.02 6.50
C PHE A 163 19.32 -2.68 6.83
N ARG A 164 18.47 -3.73 6.92
CA ARG A 164 17.13 -3.61 7.49
C ARG A 164 17.22 -2.98 8.87
N PRO A 165 16.43 -1.94 9.19
CA PRO A 165 16.37 -1.41 10.54
C PRO A 165 16.08 -2.52 11.56
N CYS A 166 16.78 -2.45 12.68
CA CYS A 166 16.47 -3.26 13.85
C CYS A 166 15.03 -2.98 14.32
N ILE A 167 14.26 -4.04 14.60
CA ILE A 167 12.91 -3.90 15.15
C ILE A 167 13.01 -3.81 16.67
N SER A 168 13.61 -2.72 17.15
CA SER A 168 13.61 -2.36 18.57
C SER A 168 12.21 -1.98 19.04
N GLU A 169 12.03 -1.91 20.35
CA GLU A 169 10.77 -1.43 20.94
C GLU A 169 10.44 0.00 20.47
N ASN A 170 11.44 0.89 20.43
CA ASN A 170 11.25 2.26 19.98
C ASN A 170 10.85 2.31 18.51
N TYR A 171 11.50 1.53 17.65
CA TYR A 171 11.15 1.48 16.23
C TYR A 171 9.74 0.93 16.02
N PHE A 172 9.39 -0.13 16.74
CA PHE A 172 8.05 -0.69 16.68
C PHE A 172 6.98 0.30 17.17
N LYS A 173 7.16 0.91 18.35
CA LYS A 173 6.25 1.92 18.90
C LYS A 173 6.08 3.10 17.94
N MET A 174 7.19 3.61 17.39
CA MET A 174 7.17 4.67 16.39
C MET A 174 6.26 4.30 15.21
N VAL A 175 6.46 3.13 14.61
CA VAL A 175 5.71 2.68 13.43
C VAL A 175 4.24 2.40 13.78
N ASN A 176 3.99 1.60 14.81
CA ASN A 176 2.65 1.20 15.23
C ASN A 176 1.79 2.41 15.61
N ASN A 177 2.30 3.27 16.50
CA ASN A 177 1.53 4.40 17.01
C ASN A 177 1.36 5.48 15.92
N SER A 178 2.32 5.63 15.00
CA SER A 178 2.16 6.48 13.82
C SER A 178 1.06 5.96 12.90
N PHE A 179 1.03 4.66 12.63
CA PHE A 179 0.00 4.06 11.78
C PHE A 179 -1.38 4.22 12.41
N GLU A 180 -1.52 3.92 13.70
CA GLU A 180 -2.77 4.11 14.44
C GLU A 180 -3.23 5.56 14.40
N LEU A 181 -2.35 6.52 14.72
CA LEU A 181 -2.71 7.93 14.72
C LEU A 181 -3.15 8.38 13.32
N VAL A 182 -2.33 8.16 12.29
CA VAL A 182 -2.64 8.59 10.92
C VAL A 182 -3.92 7.91 10.42
N SER A 183 -4.09 6.62 10.65
CA SER A 183 -5.29 5.89 10.23
C SER A 183 -6.55 6.42 10.91
N SER A 184 -6.48 6.68 12.22
CA SER A 184 -7.60 7.26 12.98
C SER A 184 -7.99 8.66 12.48
N CYS A 185 -7.00 9.46 12.06
CA CYS A 185 -7.23 10.81 11.52
C CYS A 185 -7.74 10.79 10.08
N MET A 186 -7.34 9.80 9.28
CA MET A 186 -7.56 9.76 7.83
C MET A 186 -8.65 8.77 7.37
N LYS A 187 -9.21 7.95 8.27
CA LYS A 187 -10.25 6.97 7.92
C LYS A 187 -11.49 7.62 7.30
N ASP A 188 -11.90 8.78 7.83
CA ASP A 188 -13.02 9.56 7.27
C ASP A 188 -12.66 10.19 5.92
N PHE A 189 -11.40 10.59 5.73
CA PHE A 189 -10.93 11.23 4.51
C PHE A 189 -10.96 10.29 3.30
N ILE A 190 -10.53 9.04 3.47
CA ILE A 190 -10.53 8.03 2.39
C ILE A 190 -11.92 7.40 2.15
N ALA A 191 -12.83 7.52 3.12
CA ALA A 191 -14.16 6.92 3.10
C ALA A 191 -15.22 7.86 3.72
N PRO A 192 -15.44 9.04 3.11
CA PRO A 192 -16.34 10.04 3.70
C PRO A 192 -17.77 9.52 3.77
N GLY A 193 -18.39 9.72 4.93
CA GLY A 193 -19.79 9.34 5.19
C GLY A 193 -20.06 7.84 5.23
N LYS A 194 -19.02 7.00 5.34
CA LYS A 194 -19.16 5.56 5.56
C LYS A 194 -19.24 5.22 7.04
N ASP A 195 -19.87 4.09 7.33
CA ASP A 195 -19.90 3.52 8.68
C ASP A 195 -18.50 3.06 9.12
N GLU A 196 -18.32 2.92 10.43
CA GLU A 196 -17.02 2.60 11.03
C GLU A 196 -16.45 1.25 10.56
N GLU A 197 -17.31 0.26 10.29
CA GLU A 197 -16.88 -1.04 9.79
C GLU A 197 -16.25 -0.88 8.40
N THR A 198 -16.96 -0.25 7.46
CA THR A 198 -16.43 0.04 6.11
C THR A 198 -15.13 0.83 6.16
N GLN A 199 -15.04 1.84 7.04
CA GLN A 199 -13.82 2.63 7.24
C GLN A 199 -12.65 1.77 7.73
N ASN A 200 -12.87 0.90 8.70
CA ASN A 200 -11.84 0.00 9.22
C ASN A 200 -11.36 -0.98 8.14
N LEU A 201 -12.23 -1.37 7.21
CA LEU A 201 -11.84 -2.20 6.08
C LEU A 201 -11.00 -1.45 5.03
N ASP A 202 -11.27 -0.17 4.80
CA ASP A 202 -10.40 0.70 4.01
C ASP A 202 -9.03 0.84 4.69
N VAL A 203 -8.99 1.04 6.02
CA VAL A 203 -7.73 1.07 6.79
C VAL A 203 -6.98 -0.27 6.69
N ARG A 204 -7.67 -1.42 6.74
CA ARG A 204 -7.04 -2.74 6.54
C ARG A 204 -6.45 -2.90 5.15
N ALA A 205 -7.10 -2.37 4.11
CA ALA A 205 -6.53 -2.34 2.77
C ALA A 205 -5.26 -1.48 2.70
N VAL A 206 -5.24 -0.32 3.36
CA VAL A 206 -4.01 0.51 3.47
C VAL A 206 -2.91 -0.22 4.22
N TYR A 207 -3.22 -0.87 5.35
CA TYR A 207 -2.28 -1.71 6.09
C TYR A 207 -1.67 -2.79 5.21
N ALA A 208 -2.50 -3.54 4.48
CA ALA A 208 -2.05 -4.65 3.64
C ALA A 208 -1.17 -4.17 2.47
N LEU A 209 -1.51 -3.02 1.89
CA LEU A 209 -0.71 -2.35 0.87
C LEU A 209 0.65 -1.92 1.42
N ILE A 210 0.68 -1.21 2.56
CA ILE A 210 1.93 -0.79 3.18
C ILE A 210 2.82 -2.00 3.51
N ASN A 211 2.20 -3.09 3.97
CA ASN A 211 2.90 -4.33 4.28
C ASN A 211 3.60 -4.90 3.05
N ILE A 212 2.89 -5.01 1.90
CA ILE A 212 3.51 -5.52 0.68
C ILE A 212 4.58 -4.57 0.14
N GLU A 213 4.41 -3.26 0.32
CA GLU A 213 5.30 -2.25 -0.23
C GLU A 213 6.62 -2.15 0.54
N SER A 214 6.53 -2.08 1.87
CA SER A 214 7.70 -1.79 2.71
C SER A 214 7.83 -2.70 3.93
N GLY A 215 6.83 -3.55 4.21
CA GLY A 215 6.78 -4.25 5.50
C GLY A 215 6.84 -3.27 6.66
N PHE A 216 6.28 -2.07 6.49
CA PHE A 216 6.37 -0.96 7.45
C PHE A 216 7.80 -0.45 7.74
N HIS A 217 8.78 -0.73 6.88
CA HIS A 217 10.13 -0.20 7.06
C HIS A 217 10.28 1.21 6.47
N VAL A 218 10.58 2.18 7.33
CA VAL A 218 10.62 3.61 6.99
C VAL A 218 11.62 3.94 5.89
N ASN A 219 12.76 3.23 5.86
CA ASN A 219 13.83 3.50 4.91
C ASN A 219 13.88 2.52 3.73
N ALA A 220 12.80 1.78 3.49
CA ALA A 220 12.66 0.96 2.29
C ALA A 220 12.64 1.85 1.04
N MET A 221 13.37 1.44 0.01
CA MET A 221 13.42 2.09 -1.30
C MET A 221 13.61 1.06 -2.40
N SER A 222 12.73 1.06 -3.38
CA SER A 222 12.80 0.17 -4.53
C SER A 222 13.95 0.53 -5.47
N GLY A 223 14.27 -0.37 -6.40
CA GLY A 223 15.25 -0.10 -7.45
C GLY A 223 14.87 1.05 -8.39
N THR A 224 13.58 1.38 -8.48
CA THR A 224 13.07 2.52 -9.28
C THR A 224 13.06 3.83 -8.49
N GLY A 225 13.46 3.81 -7.22
CA GLY A 225 13.50 4.98 -6.33
C GLY A 225 12.17 5.28 -5.64
N ALA A 226 11.16 4.41 -5.75
CA ALA A 226 9.97 4.49 -4.91
C ALA A 226 10.39 4.33 -3.44
N GLY A 227 9.92 5.16 -2.53
CA GLY A 227 10.53 5.26 -1.19
C GLY A 227 9.56 5.40 -0.04
N GLY A 228 9.99 4.91 1.12
CA GLY A 228 9.26 5.00 2.38
C GLY A 228 8.22 3.91 2.57
N ILE A 229 7.43 4.05 3.63
CA ILE A 229 6.47 3.04 4.04
C ILE A 229 5.41 2.74 2.95
N GLY A 230 4.93 3.75 2.25
CA GLY A 230 3.99 3.64 1.13
C GLY A 230 4.64 3.53 -0.25
N GLN A 231 5.97 3.42 -0.34
CA GLN A 231 6.75 3.33 -1.58
C GLN A 231 6.36 4.38 -2.62
N PHE A 232 6.43 5.66 -2.25
CA PHE A 232 6.03 6.75 -3.14
C PHE A 232 7.02 7.02 -4.27
N THR A 233 6.51 7.14 -5.49
CA THR A 233 7.25 7.58 -6.68
C THR A 233 7.19 9.09 -6.84
N ALA A 234 8.07 9.65 -7.67
CA ALA A 234 8.05 11.10 -7.97
C ALA A 234 6.70 11.58 -8.56
N PRO A 235 6.10 10.89 -9.54
CA PRO A 235 4.79 11.30 -10.07
C PRO A 235 3.67 11.23 -9.04
N ALA A 236 3.64 10.20 -8.18
CA ALA A 236 2.61 10.08 -7.15
C ALA A 236 2.71 11.20 -6.10
N ILE A 237 3.93 11.65 -5.77
CA ILE A 237 4.14 12.80 -4.89
C ILE A 237 3.63 14.09 -5.53
N GLN A 238 3.93 14.30 -6.82
CA GLN A 238 3.44 15.48 -7.55
C GLN A 238 1.92 15.51 -7.59
N ASP A 239 1.29 14.37 -7.88
CA ASP A 239 -0.15 14.20 -7.91
C ASP A 239 -0.80 14.57 -6.57
N VAL A 240 -0.30 14.01 -5.46
CA VAL A 240 -0.80 14.36 -4.11
C VAL A 240 -0.61 15.85 -3.82
N ASN A 241 0.58 16.40 -4.11
CA ASN A 241 0.88 17.81 -3.85
C ASN A 241 -0.06 18.75 -4.62
N SER A 242 -0.38 18.42 -5.87
CA SER A 242 -1.22 19.25 -6.73
C SER A 242 -2.71 19.10 -6.44
N ASN A 243 -3.16 17.88 -6.13
CA ASN A 243 -4.60 17.56 -6.18
C ASN A 243 -5.22 17.31 -4.81
N GLU A 244 -4.45 16.83 -3.83
CA GLU A 244 -5.01 16.29 -2.58
C GLU A 244 -4.54 17.02 -1.32
N LEU A 245 -3.35 17.63 -1.34
CA LEU A 245 -2.69 18.14 -0.15
C LEU A 245 -3.52 19.19 0.60
N ASN A 246 -4.21 20.09 -0.11
CA ASN A 246 -5.06 21.08 0.53
C ASN A 246 -6.26 20.44 1.25
N ALA A 247 -6.90 19.44 0.63
CA ALA A 247 -8.02 18.72 1.23
C ALA A 247 -7.56 17.92 2.46
N VAL A 248 -6.34 17.36 2.42
CA VAL A 248 -5.73 16.69 3.57
C VAL A 248 -5.55 17.64 4.75
N ARG A 249 -4.98 18.84 4.53
CA ARG A 249 -4.80 19.85 5.59
C ARG A 249 -6.14 20.21 6.25
N ILE A 250 -7.14 20.55 5.44
CA ILE A 250 -8.50 20.87 5.92
C ILE A 250 -9.08 19.72 6.74
N SER A 251 -8.93 18.47 6.26
CA SER A 251 -9.44 17.30 6.97
C SER A 251 -8.74 17.04 8.30
N LEU A 252 -7.43 17.28 8.39
CA LEU A 252 -6.64 17.07 9.61
C LEU A 252 -6.92 18.16 10.66
N GLU A 253 -6.99 19.42 10.22
CA GLU A 253 -7.27 20.58 11.07
C GLU A 253 -8.71 20.62 11.56
N GLY A 254 -9.67 20.17 10.75
CA GLY A 254 -11.07 20.05 11.13
C GLY A 254 -11.41 18.82 11.97
N ASN A 255 -10.45 17.93 12.23
CA ASN A 255 -10.71 16.70 12.98
C ASN A 255 -10.88 16.99 14.49
N LYS A 256 -11.81 16.30 15.14
CA LYS A 256 -12.10 16.45 16.57
C LYS A 256 -10.94 16.04 17.47
N ASN A 257 -10.04 15.16 17.00
CA ASN A 257 -8.86 14.76 17.74
C ASN A 257 -7.74 15.80 17.52
N PRO A 258 -7.29 16.51 18.58
CA PRO A 258 -6.27 17.56 18.43
C PRO A 258 -4.91 17.04 17.94
N LEU A 259 -4.62 15.75 18.09
CA LEU A 259 -3.41 15.14 17.53
C LEU A 259 -3.44 15.12 15.99
N CYS A 260 -4.61 15.11 15.36
CA CYS A 260 -4.74 15.19 13.90
C CYS A 260 -4.37 16.60 13.40
N GLY A 261 -4.80 17.66 14.10
CA GLY A 261 -4.38 19.02 13.79
C GLY A 261 -2.86 19.20 13.92
N ARG A 262 -2.24 18.57 14.93
CA ARG A 262 -0.78 18.53 15.06
C ARG A 262 -0.08 17.85 13.88
N LEU A 263 -0.66 16.80 13.28
CA LEU A 263 -0.10 16.20 12.06
C LEU A 263 -0.01 17.21 10.92
N SER A 264 -1.06 18.01 10.68
CA SER A 264 -1.05 19.05 9.65
C SER A 264 0.07 20.07 9.91
N MET A 265 0.05 20.65 11.12
CA MET A 265 0.99 21.71 11.51
C MET A 265 2.45 21.25 11.49
N GLU A 266 2.76 20.09 12.10
CA GLU A 266 4.13 19.63 12.23
C GLU A 266 4.68 19.02 10.94
N LEU A 267 3.86 18.33 10.14
CA LEU A 267 4.35 17.51 9.01
C LEU A 267 4.10 18.12 7.63
N LEU A 268 3.08 18.96 7.48
CA LEU A 268 2.66 19.53 6.18
C LEU A 268 2.94 21.03 6.09
N ASP A 269 2.88 21.76 7.20
CA ASP A 269 3.15 23.21 7.21
C ASP A 269 4.60 23.49 7.56
N LYS A 270 5.07 23.06 8.74
CA LYS A 270 6.45 23.33 9.19
C LYS A 270 7.52 22.57 8.39
N MET A 271 7.21 21.36 7.92
CA MET A 271 8.16 20.46 7.26
C MET A 271 8.08 20.49 5.73
N GLU A 272 7.35 21.46 5.16
CA GLU A 272 7.03 21.58 3.73
C GLU A 272 6.36 20.32 3.15
N PRO A 273 5.75 20.36 1.96
CA PRO A 273 5.31 19.15 1.26
C PRO A 273 6.48 18.22 0.91
N MET A 274 6.21 16.91 0.73
CA MET A 274 7.22 15.98 0.22
C MET A 274 7.64 16.39 -1.20
N ARG A 275 8.95 16.45 -1.48
CA ARG A 275 9.45 16.83 -2.80
C ARG A 275 9.71 15.60 -3.67
N ALA A 276 9.37 15.71 -4.95
CA ALA A 276 9.37 14.59 -5.89
C ALA A 276 10.75 14.27 -6.49
N GLY A 277 11.72 15.19 -6.45
CA GLY A 277 13.02 15.01 -7.11
C GLY A 277 13.89 13.91 -6.49
N LYS A 278 14.79 13.33 -7.29
CA LYS A 278 15.71 12.26 -6.86
C LYS A 278 16.65 12.72 -5.74
N ALA A 279 17.15 13.95 -5.81
CA ALA A 279 17.99 14.55 -4.78
C ALA A 279 17.24 14.71 -3.44
N GLN A 280 15.89 14.79 -3.48
CA GLN A 280 15.02 14.89 -2.32
C GLN A 280 14.42 13.54 -1.92
N SER A 281 14.99 12.42 -2.39
CA SER A 281 14.56 11.06 -2.02
C SER A 281 14.48 10.82 -0.51
N CYS A 282 15.26 11.56 0.29
CA CYS A 282 15.20 11.54 1.74
C CYS A 282 13.90 12.07 2.35
N ASP A 283 13.13 12.89 1.64
CA ASP A 283 11.80 13.32 2.09
C ASP A 283 10.86 12.11 2.27
N ARG A 284 11.15 10.99 1.60
CA ARG A 284 10.35 9.76 1.62
C ARG A 284 10.73 8.79 2.75
N ILE A 285 11.98 8.85 3.23
CA ILE A 285 12.58 7.78 4.06
C ILE A 285 13.20 8.24 5.39
N SER A 286 13.33 9.55 5.61
CA SER A 286 14.02 10.11 6.79
C SER A 286 13.05 10.46 7.91
N LEU A 287 13.38 10.13 9.16
CA LEU A 287 12.59 10.55 10.33
C LEU A 287 12.60 12.07 10.49
N LYS A 288 13.73 12.72 10.18
CA LYS A 288 13.86 14.19 10.19
C LYS A 288 12.89 14.91 9.25
N ASN A 289 12.41 14.21 8.22
CA ASN A 289 11.45 14.74 7.25
C ASN A 289 10.00 14.31 7.55
N GLY A 290 9.72 13.86 8.78
CA GLY A 290 8.37 13.54 9.23
C GLY A 290 7.90 12.11 8.95
N ASN A 291 8.78 11.22 8.49
CA ASN A 291 8.44 9.81 8.29
C ASN A 291 8.44 9.05 9.64
N PRO A 292 7.58 8.05 9.84
CA PRO A 292 6.68 7.44 8.84
C PRO A 292 5.36 8.19 8.60
N MET A 293 4.94 9.07 9.52
CA MET A 293 3.61 9.69 9.49
C MET A 293 3.33 10.43 8.18
N LYS A 294 4.27 11.27 7.71
CA LYS A 294 4.10 12.02 6.46
C LYS A 294 3.91 11.10 5.26
N ASN A 295 4.65 10.00 5.16
CA ASN A 295 4.48 9.02 4.09
C ASN A 295 3.11 8.33 4.16
N MET A 296 2.63 7.99 5.36
CA MET A 296 1.30 7.42 5.56
C MET A 296 0.19 8.40 5.17
N ILE A 297 0.31 9.68 5.55
CA ILE A 297 -0.63 10.74 5.12
C ILE A 297 -0.69 10.82 3.60
N TYR A 298 0.47 10.84 2.93
CA TYR A 298 0.54 10.79 1.47
C TYR A 298 -0.10 9.52 0.89
N THR A 299 0.06 8.37 1.57
CA THR A 299 -0.57 7.09 1.18
C THR A 299 -2.08 7.23 1.16
N TYR A 300 -2.68 7.72 2.25
CA TYR A 300 -4.13 7.96 2.30
C TYR A 300 -4.59 8.99 1.26
N ALA A 301 -3.84 10.08 1.08
CA ALA A 301 -4.14 11.12 0.11
C ALA A 301 -4.21 10.57 -1.32
N TYR A 302 -3.17 9.83 -1.72
CA TYR A 302 -3.08 9.23 -3.04
C TYR A 302 -4.19 8.21 -3.29
N LEU A 303 -4.46 7.33 -2.32
CA LEU A 303 -5.50 6.32 -2.45
C LEU A 303 -6.91 6.93 -2.52
N LYS A 304 -7.17 8.03 -1.81
CA LYS A 304 -8.42 8.79 -1.96
C LYS A 304 -8.56 9.36 -3.38
N GLY A 305 -7.51 9.94 -3.94
CA GLY A 305 -7.52 10.48 -5.32
C GLY A 305 -7.83 9.39 -6.34
N VAL A 306 -7.11 8.26 -6.23
CA VAL A 306 -7.34 7.04 -7.01
C VAL A 306 -8.79 6.52 -6.89
N LYS A 307 -9.35 6.49 -5.68
CA LYS A 307 -10.72 6.04 -5.43
C LYS A 307 -11.74 6.97 -6.08
N ALA A 308 -11.52 8.29 -6.03
CA ALA A 308 -12.36 9.28 -6.72
C ALA A 308 -12.30 9.11 -8.25
N ASP A 309 -11.10 8.93 -8.80
CA ASP A 309 -10.89 8.64 -10.22
C ASP A 309 -11.65 7.38 -10.67
N MET A 310 -11.54 6.28 -9.92
CA MET A 310 -12.26 5.04 -10.21
C MET A 310 -13.78 5.20 -10.10
N ASN A 311 -14.28 5.95 -9.11
CA ASN A 311 -15.70 6.28 -9.01
C ASN A 311 -16.17 7.01 -10.27
N ASN A 312 -15.48 8.06 -10.70
CA ASN A 312 -15.84 8.84 -11.88
C ASN A 312 -15.76 8.00 -13.18
N MET A 313 -14.71 7.19 -13.34
CA MET A 313 -14.47 6.42 -14.56
C MET A 313 -15.36 5.18 -14.70
N ILE A 314 -15.68 4.50 -13.58
CA ILE A 314 -16.40 3.22 -13.58
C ILE A 314 -17.76 3.33 -12.88
N PHE A 315 -17.77 3.67 -11.60
CA PHE A 315 -18.93 3.40 -10.75
C PHE A 315 -20.05 4.44 -10.87
N GLU A 316 -19.72 5.68 -11.24
CA GLU A 316 -20.66 6.77 -11.49
C GLU A 316 -20.84 7.04 -12.99
N ASN A 317 -19.98 6.46 -13.82
CA ASN A 317 -20.06 6.60 -15.26
C ASN A 317 -21.38 6.01 -15.80
N LYS A 318 -22.15 6.81 -16.54
CA LYS A 318 -23.45 6.42 -17.11
C LYS A 318 -23.43 5.13 -17.93
N ASN A 319 -22.29 4.77 -18.53
CA ASN A 319 -22.15 3.56 -19.35
C ASN A 319 -21.95 2.28 -18.51
N TYR A 320 -21.49 2.41 -17.27
CA TYR A 320 -21.06 1.27 -16.44
C TYR A 320 -21.79 1.19 -15.10
N LYS A 321 -22.26 2.29 -14.51
CA LYS A 321 -22.96 2.33 -13.21
C LYS A 321 -24.04 1.27 -13.11
N ASN A 322 -24.90 1.16 -14.12
CA ASN A 322 -26.03 0.22 -14.13
C ASN A 322 -25.64 -1.25 -14.35
N LYS A 323 -24.37 -1.55 -14.64
CA LYS A 323 -23.87 -2.92 -14.78
C LYS A 323 -23.66 -3.59 -13.42
N PHE A 324 -23.44 -2.84 -12.34
CA PHE A 324 -23.25 -3.41 -11.02
C PHE A 324 -24.60 -3.57 -10.32
N ARG A 325 -24.99 -4.83 -10.05
CA ARG A 325 -26.24 -5.20 -9.35
C ARG A 325 -25.87 -6.06 -8.15
N MET A 326 -25.38 -5.40 -7.11
CA MET A 326 -24.89 -6.01 -5.87
C MET A 326 -25.12 -5.07 -4.69
N SER A 327 -24.88 -5.55 -3.47
CA SER A 327 -24.96 -4.73 -2.26
C SER A 327 -23.93 -3.60 -2.29
N GLU A 328 -24.14 -2.57 -1.47
CA GLU A 328 -23.14 -1.51 -1.29
C GLU A 328 -21.82 -2.07 -0.72
N PHE A 329 -21.93 -3.04 0.18
CA PHE A 329 -20.79 -3.75 0.76
C PHE A 329 -19.93 -4.44 -0.32
N ASP A 330 -20.54 -5.24 -1.19
CA ASP A 330 -19.86 -5.92 -2.31
C ASP A 330 -19.26 -4.93 -3.32
N LEU A 331 -19.96 -3.82 -3.58
CA LEU A 331 -19.46 -2.78 -4.46
C LEU A 331 -18.22 -2.10 -3.85
N ASN A 332 -18.22 -1.85 -2.55
CA ASN A 332 -17.08 -1.29 -1.82
C ASN A 332 -15.90 -2.26 -1.76
N LYS A 333 -16.15 -3.57 -1.74
CA LYS A 333 -15.10 -4.61 -1.91
C LYS A 333 -14.39 -4.48 -3.25
N ILE A 334 -15.14 -4.35 -4.35
CA ILE A 334 -14.56 -4.13 -5.68
C ILE A 334 -13.76 -2.81 -5.68
N LYS A 335 -14.35 -1.72 -5.18
CA LYS A 335 -13.68 -0.40 -5.13
C LYS A 335 -12.34 -0.48 -4.38
N ARG A 336 -12.29 -1.15 -3.24
CA ARG A 336 -11.06 -1.36 -2.46
C ARG A 336 -10.03 -2.18 -3.23
N ALA A 337 -10.44 -3.26 -3.90
CA ALA A 337 -9.52 -4.03 -4.73
C ALA A 337 -8.92 -3.20 -5.87
N LEU A 338 -9.75 -2.43 -6.59
CA LEU A 338 -9.29 -1.55 -7.67
C LEU A 338 -8.40 -0.41 -7.16
N MET A 339 -8.72 0.17 -6.00
CA MET A 339 -7.90 1.17 -5.33
C MET A 339 -6.50 0.63 -5.03
N VAL A 340 -6.42 -0.56 -4.43
CA VAL A 340 -5.14 -1.22 -4.10
C VAL A 340 -4.35 -1.54 -5.37
N TRP A 341 -4.96 -2.14 -6.40
CA TRP A 341 -4.26 -2.37 -7.67
C TRP A 341 -3.73 -1.09 -8.32
N SER A 342 -4.49 -0.01 -8.23
CA SER A 342 -4.12 1.27 -8.84
C SER A 342 -2.91 1.91 -8.17
N HIS A 343 -2.56 1.53 -6.94
CA HIS A 343 -1.31 2.01 -6.32
C HIS A 343 -0.07 1.59 -7.11
N ASN A 344 0.03 0.32 -7.49
CA ASN A 344 1.14 -0.17 -8.31
C ASN A 344 0.96 0.17 -9.81
N THR A 345 -0.28 0.20 -10.30
CA THR A 345 -0.53 0.29 -11.75
C THR A 345 -0.84 1.68 -12.29
N GLY A 346 -1.13 2.63 -11.39
CA GLY A 346 -1.79 3.90 -11.69
C GLY A 346 -3.28 3.74 -12.04
N PRO A 347 -4.10 4.81 -11.97
CA PRO A 347 -5.54 4.74 -12.29
C PRO A 347 -5.83 4.14 -13.68
N ALA A 348 -5.06 4.53 -14.70
CA ALA A 348 -5.20 4.00 -16.06
C ALA A 348 -4.92 2.49 -16.14
N GLY A 349 -4.01 1.99 -15.29
CA GLY A 349 -3.59 0.59 -15.20
C GLY A 349 -4.70 -0.34 -14.74
N THR A 350 -5.62 0.16 -13.91
CA THR A 350 -6.80 -0.56 -13.44
C THR A 350 -8.03 -0.28 -14.31
N TRP A 351 -8.20 0.97 -14.76
CA TRP A 351 -9.31 1.38 -15.62
C TRP A 351 -9.33 0.63 -16.96
N THR A 352 -8.20 0.54 -17.66
CA THR A 352 -8.12 -0.10 -18.98
C THR A 352 -8.62 -1.56 -18.98
N PRO A 353 -8.13 -2.42 -18.07
CA PRO A 353 -8.65 -3.79 -17.97
C PRO A 353 -10.09 -3.84 -17.47
N ALA A 354 -10.50 -2.98 -16.51
CA ALA A 354 -11.88 -2.93 -16.03
C ALA A 354 -12.87 -2.56 -17.13
N LYS A 355 -12.56 -1.52 -17.92
CA LYS A 355 -13.34 -1.11 -19.08
C LYS A 355 -13.47 -2.26 -20.08
N THR A 356 -12.37 -2.95 -20.37
CA THR A 356 -12.36 -4.06 -21.31
C THR A 356 -13.19 -5.23 -20.79
N LEU A 357 -13.09 -5.56 -19.51
CA LEU A 357 -13.89 -6.59 -18.84
C LEU A 357 -15.39 -6.29 -18.92
N LEU A 358 -15.78 -5.05 -18.59
CA LEU A 358 -17.18 -4.60 -18.60
C LEU A 358 -17.80 -4.57 -20.00
N ASN A 359 -16.98 -4.32 -21.04
CA ASN A 359 -17.43 -4.23 -22.44
C ASN A 359 -17.33 -5.55 -23.22
N SER A 360 -16.62 -6.55 -22.69
CA SER A 360 -16.48 -7.86 -23.34
C SER A 360 -17.23 -8.94 -22.54
N PHE A 361 -16.68 -9.37 -21.40
CA PHE A 361 -17.24 -10.45 -20.59
C PHE A 361 -18.63 -10.11 -20.05
N TYR A 362 -18.81 -8.88 -19.56
CA TYR A 362 -20.10 -8.38 -19.07
C TYR A 362 -20.90 -7.61 -20.15
N ARG A 363 -20.66 -7.89 -21.43
CA ARG A 363 -21.51 -7.36 -22.50
C ARG A 363 -22.89 -7.99 -22.39
N GLY A 364 -23.92 -7.16 -22.17
CA GLY A 364 -25.30 -7.61 -21.96
C GLY A 364 -25.55 -8.33 -20.63
N LYS A 365 -24.58 -8.37 -19.71
CA LYS A 365 -24.70 -9.00 -18.39
C LYS A 365 -24.39 -7.99 -17.29
N THR A 366 -24.91 -8.26 -16.10
CA THR A 366 -24.61 -7.50 -14.89
C THR A 366 -23.51 -8.20 -14.08
N VAL A 367 -22.78 -7.41 -13.30
CA VAL A 367 -21.87 -7.90 -12.27
C VAL A 367 -22.70 -8.08 -11.00
N THR A 368 -22.77 -9.30 -10.50
CA THR A 368 -23.58 -9.68 -9.32
C THR A 368 -22.76 -10.29 -8.20
N ASN A 369 -21.50 -10.64 -8.45
CA ASN A 369 -20.60 -11.24 -7.47
C ASN A 369 -19.24 -10.52 -7.50
N ALA A 370 -18.85 -9.94 -6.36
CA ALA A 370 -17.63 -9.15 -6.24
C ALA A 370 -16.37 -10.00 -6.39
N ASP A 371 -16.34 -11.19 -5.81
CA ASP A 371 -15.17 -12.09 -5.86
C ASP A 371 -14.89 -12.56 -7.29
N GLN A 372 -15.95 -12.94 -8.01
CA GLN A 372 -15.85 -13.30 -9.42
C GLN A 372 -15.35 -12.12 -10.27
N PHE A 373 -15.85 -10.91 -10.01
CA PHE A 373 -15.38 -9.72 -10.72
C PHE A 373 -13.89 -9.48 -10.47
N ILE A 374 -13.44 -9.55 -9.22
CA ILE A 374 -12.02 -9.37 -8.83
C ILE A 374 -11.14 -10.45 -9.47
N GLN A 375 -11.59 -11.71 -9.48
CA GLN A 375 -10.86 -12.81 -10.14
C GLN A 375 -10.75 -12.57 -11.66
N GLN A 376 -11.82 -12.11 -12.30
CA GLN A 376 -11.79 -11.77 -13.74
C GLN A 376 -10.91 -10.54 -14.01
N MET A 377 -10.93 -9.55 -13.12
CA MET A 377 -10.06 -8.37 -13.20
C MET A 377 -8.59 -8.78 -13.25
N GLN A 378 -8.14 -9.71 -12.41
CA GLN A 378 -6.77 -10.23 -12.44
C GLN A 378 -6.40 -10.76 -13.85
N GLN A 379 -7.26 -11.57 -14.46
CA GLN A 379 -7.03 -12.11 -15.81
C GLN A 379 -6.97 -11.00 -16.86
N TYR A 380 -7.84 -10.00 -16.73
CA TYR A 380 -7.92 -8.88 -17.64
C TYR A 380 -6.75 -7.91 -17.50
N MET A 381 -6.20 -7.71 -16.30
CA MET A 381 -4.96 -6.96 -16.09
C MET A 381 -3.79 -7.59 -16.85
N GLN A 382 -3.75 -8.92 -16.94
CA GLN A 382 -2.71 -9.63 -17.69
C GLN A 382 -2.92 -9.54 -19.21
N LYS A 383 -4.16 -9.72 -19.68
CA LYS A 383 -4.51 -9.77 -21.11
C LYS A 383 -4.59 -8.39 -21.76
N PHE A 384 -5.07 -7.39 -21.03
CA PHE A 384 -5.40 -6.05 -21.53
C PHE A 384 -4.80 -4.96 -20.64
N PRO A 385 -3.46 -4.95 -20.42
CA PRO A 385 -2.83 -3.91 -19.62
C PRO A 385 -2.90 -2.54 -20.31
N ALA A 386 -2.90 -1.48 -19.50
CA ALA A 386 -2.60 -0.13 -20.00
C ALA A 386 -1.21 -0.06 -20.64
N SER A 387 -0.98 0.95 -21.50
CA SER A 387 0.26 1.06 -22.29
C SER A 387 1.54 0.98 -21.44
N ALA A 388 1.57 1.70 -20.31
CA ALA A 388 2.70 1.71 -19.37
C ALA A 388 2.98 0.34 -18.71
N ASN A 389 2.00 -0.57 -18.74
CA ASN A 389 2.06 -1.89 -18.10
C ASN A 389 2.17 -3.05 -19.11
N LYS A 390 2.45 -2.78 -20.41
CA LYS A 390 2.47 -3.79 -21.47
C LYS A 390 3.66 -4.75 -21.46
N SER A 391 4.79 -4.37 -20.85
CA SER A 391 5.96 -5.26 -20.81
C SER A 391 5.63 -6.58 -20.10
N SER A 392 6.29 -7.68 -20.49
CA SER A 392 6.00 -8.99 -19.89
C SER A 392 6.20 -8.99 -18.36
N ALA A 393 7.28 -8.34 -17.90
CA ALA A 393 7.57 -8.20 -16.48
C ALA A 393 6.47 -7.39 -15.76
N ARG A 394 6.09 -6.22 -16.30
CA ARG A 394 5.03 -5.39 -15.69
C ARG A 394 3.68 -6.09 -15.70
N ARG A 395 3.27 -6.73 -16.79
CA ARG A 395 2.01 -7.51 -16.83
C ARG A 395 1.95 -8.58 -15.73
N LYS A 396 3.04 -9.32 -15.54
CA LYS A 396 3.12 -10.37 -14.51
C LYS A 396 3.05 -9.76 -13.11
N GLU A 397 3.78 -8.70 -12.87
CA GLU A 397 3.80 -8.00 -11.59
C GLU A 397 2.42 -7.42 -11.24
N THR A 398 1.84 -6.63 -12.15
CA THR A 398 0.62 -5.87 -11.89
C THR A 398 -0.62 -6.74 -11.74
N SER A 399 -0.74 -7.80 -12.54
CA SER A 399 -1.86 -8.76 -12.40
C SER A 399 -1.78 -9.55 -11.09
N ARG A 400 -0.58 -9.85 -10.59
CA ARG A 400 -0.39 -10.61 -9.34
C ARG A 400 -0.45 -9.77 -8.09
N TYR A 401 -0.35 -8.44 -8.20
CA TYR A 401 -0.20 -7.54 -7.07
C TYR A 401 -1.27 -7.69 -5.98
N PHE A 402 -2.57 -7.60 -6.32
CA PHE A 402 -3.64 -7.77 -5.33
C PHE A 402 -3.74 -9.21 -4.76
N PRO A 403 -3.63 -10.28 -5.56
CA PRO A 403 -3.49 -11.64 -5.02
C PRO A 403 -2.30 -11.80 -4.05
N GLU A 404 -1.15 -11.17 -4.33
CA GLU A 404 0.03 -11.21 -3.46
C GLU A 404 -0.21 -10.46 -2.14
N ILE A 405 -0.88 -9.31 -2.17
CA ILE A 405 -1.32 -8.59 -0.96
C ILE A 405 -2.25 -9.48 -0.14
N THR A 406 -3.26 -10.06 -0.78
CA THR A 406 -4.25 -10.93 -0.14
C THR A 406 -3.58 -12.13 0.53
N LYS A 407 -2.68 -12.81 -0.20
CA LYS A 407 -1.90 -13.93 0.33
C LYS A 407 -1.04 -13.52 1.52
N THR A 408 -0.35 -12.38 1.42
CA THR A 408 0.51 -11.88 2.49
C THR A 408 -0.29 -11.56 3.74
N LEU A 409 -1.43 -10.89 3.60
CA LEU A 409 -2.32 -10.57 4.70
C LEU A 409 -2.86 -11.84 5.38
N ASN A 410 -3.36 -12.80 4.59
CA ASN A 410 -3.85 -14.08 5.13
C ASN A 410 -2.74 -14.84 5.89
N ASN A 411 -1.50 -14.82 5.39
CA ASN A 411 -0.37 -15.44 6.09
C ASN A 411 -0.07 -14.77 7.43
N ILE A 412 -0.15 -13.44 7.48
CA ILE A 412 0.04 -12.69 8.74
C ILE A 412 -1.08 -13.03 9.72
N GLU A 413 -2.33 -12.96 9.28
CA GLU A 413 -3.53 -13.27 10.08
C GLU A 413 -3.48 -14.70 10.65
N ASN A 414 -3.05 -15.66 9.85
CA ASN A 414 -2.84 -17.04 10.30
C ASN A 414 -1.72 -17.14 11.33
N ALA A 415 -0.60 -16.42 11.13
CA ALA A 415 0.56 -16.47 12.02
C ALA A 415 0.31 -15.82 13.38
N VAL A 416 -0.63 -14.89 13.49
CA VAL A 416 -1.00 -14.22 14.75
C VAL A 416 -2.21 -14.86 15.45
N GLY A 417 -2.56 -16.10 15.11
CA GLY A 417 -3.63 -16.86 15.79
C GLY A 417 -4.89 -17.13 14.97
N GLY A 418 -4.89 -16.89 13.65
CA GLY A 418 -5.96 -17.34 12.75
C GLY A 418 -7.18 -16.41 12.65
N GLY A 419 -7.05 -15.16 13.08
CA GLY A 419 -8.13 -14.14 13.04
C GLY A 419 -7.76 -12.91 12.21
N THR A 420 -8.74 -12.02 12.01
CA THR A 420 -8.51 -10.74 11.32
C THR A 420 -7.49 -9.86 12.05
N CYS A 421 -6.72 -9.10 11.27
CA CYS A 421 -5.85 -8.05 11.80
C CYS A 421 -6.59 -6.79 12.27
N VAL A 422 -7.89 -6.65 11.96
CA VAL A 422 -8.73 -5.55 12.48
C VAL A 422 -9.27 -5.91 13.86
N ASN A 423 -9.38 -4.93 14.76
CA ASN A 423 -10.02 -5.13 16.07
C ASN A 423 -11.53 -4.95 16.03
#